data_AF-A0A967DG02-F1
#
_entry.id   AF-A0A967DG02-F1
#
_cell.length_a   1.000
_cell.length_b   1.000
_cell.length_c   1.000
_cell.angle_alpha   90.00
_cell.angle_beta   90.00
_cell.angle_gamma   90.00
#
_symmetry.space_group_name_H-M   'P 1'
#
loop_
_entity.id
_entity.type
_entity.pdbx_description
1 polymer ?
#
loop_
_entity_poly.entity_id
_entity_poly.type
_entity_poly.pdbx_seq_one_letter_code
_entity_poly.pdbx_strand_id
1 'polypeptide(L)'
;MVPTLQTEQPPSRPAGLTANVKPCLPVVQTAVCSNVPESQPVRPTGFPEIENAETLLADKLVEPPDELIAGILHQGSKMVLASSSKAGKTWMLMDLAVSVSTGQPWIKYATVKGRVLFINFEIQRPFMRSRLNDLRIKKVVDSLEGLDVWNLRGHVLDFAELVGEVVRRTADRNYSLIILDPIYKAMVGGDENAAG
;
A
#
# COMPACT_ATOMS: atom_id res chain seq x y z
N MET A 1 -60.90 -25.36 -6.34
CA MET A 1 -60.72 -23.94 -6.68
C MET A 1 -59.35 -23.52 -6.18
N VAL A 2 -58.39 -23.44 -7.10
CA VAL A 2 -57.03 -22.96 -6.85
C VAL A 2 -56.77 -21.92 -7.94
N PRO A 3 -56.44 -20.66 -7.64
CA PRO A 3 -56.33 -19.63 -8.67
C PRO A 3 -55.08 -19.84 -9.52
N THR A 4 -55.28 -19.82 -10.84
CA THR A 4 -54.24 -19.79 -11.87
C THR A 4 -53.40 -18.51 -11.73
N LEU A 5 -52.09 -18.65 -11.51
CA LEU A 5 -51.13 -17.55 -11.55
C LEU A 5 -51.08 -16.99 -12.98
N GLN A 6 -51.61 -15.78 -13.17
CA GLN A 6 -51.39 -14.99 -14.38
C GLN A 6 -49.96 -14.45 -14.36
N THR A 7 -49.19 -14.81 -15.38
CA THR A 7 -47.90 -14.20 -15.69
C THR A 7 -48.15 -12.83 -16.32
N GLU A 8 -47.87 -11.76 -15.58
CA GLU A 8 -47.89 -10.41 -16.15
C GLU A 8 -46.72 -10.24 -17.13
N GLN A 9 -47.05 -9.98 -18.40
CA GLN A 9 -46.08 -9.50 -19.39
C GLN A 9 -45.64 -8.08 -19.03
N PRO A 10 -44.34 -7.75 -19.12
CA PRO A 10 -43.90 -6.38 -18.93
C PRO A 10 -44.46 -5.47 -20.04
N PRO A 11 -44.82 -4.21 -19.73
CA PRO A 11 -45.38 -3.30 -20.70
C PRO A 11 -44.40 -3.02 -21.84
N SER A 12 -44.92 -2.98 -23.07
CA SER A 12 -44.19 -2.61 -24.27
C SER A 12 -43.65 -1.18 -24.15
N ARG A 13 -42.36 -1.00 -24.50
CA ARG A 13 -41.70 0.32 -24.52
C ARG A 13 -42.46 1.25 -25.50
N PRO A 14 -42.79 2.49 -25.10
CA PRO A 14 -43.23 3.48 -26.06
C PRO A 14 -42.07 3.83 -27.00
N ALA A 15 -42.35 3.74 -28.30
CA ALA A 15 -41.48 4.24 -29.35
C ALA A 15 -41.51 5.77 -29.36
N GLY A 16 -40.34 6.39 -29.44
CA GLY A 16 -40.20 7.80 -29.79
C GLY A 16 -40.20 8.78 -28.61
N LEU A 17 -39.03 8.96 -28.00
CA LEU A 17 -38.64 10.26 -27.47
C LEU A 17 -37.12 10.37 -27.56
N THR A 18 -36.64 11.01 -28.64
CA THR A 18 -35.25 11.44 -28.75
C THR A 18 -35.04 12.58 -27.76
N ALA A 19 -34.78 12.23 -26.51
CA ALA A 19 -34.26 13.18 -25.55
C ALA A 19 -32.86 13.58 -26.03
N ASN A 20 -32.77 14.75 -26.65
CA ASN A 20 -31.53 15.46 -26.88
C ASN A 20 -31.04 15.93 -25.50
N VAL A 21 -30.50 15.00 -24.72
CA VAL A 21 -29.78 15.30 -23.49
C VAL A 21 -28.49 15.94 -23.96
N LYS A 22 -28.47 17.28 -23.98
CA LYS A 22 -27.22 18.02 -24.09
C LYS A 22 -26.25 17.41 -23.07
N PRO A 23 -25.06 16.95 -23.48
CA PRO A 23 -24.08 16.50 -22.53
C PRO A 23 -23.83 17.69 -21.59
N CYS A 24 -24.20 17.54 -20.33
CA CYS A 24 -23.74 18.42 -19.28
C CYS A 24 -22.27 18.06 -19.08
N LEU A 25 -21.43 18.48 -20.03
CA LEU A 25 -20.00 18.54 -19.83
C LEU A 25 -19.83 19.37 -18.55
N PRO A 26 -19.08 18.90 -17.54
CA PRO A 26 -18.67 19.82 -16.50
C PRO A 26 -18.02 20.99 -17.23
N VAL A 27 -18.53 22.19 -16.99
CA VAL A 27 -17.83 23.41 -17.38
C VAL A 27 -16.56 23.38 -16.55
N VAL A 28 -15.53 22.73 -17.09
CA VAL A 28 -14.16 23.04 -16.77
C VAL A 28 -14.06 24.48 -17.20
N GLN A 29 -14.13 25.38 -16.25
CA GLN A 29 -13.82 26.77 -16.46
C GLN A 29 -12.37 26.76 -16.91
N THR A 30 -12.14 26.73 -18.22
CA THR A 30 -10.85 27.03 -18.79
C THR A 30 -10.63 28.49 -18.46
N ALA A 31 -9.95 28.73 -17.32
CA ALA A 31 -9.04 29.84 -17.27
C ALA A 31 -8.05 29.60 -18.41
N VAL A 32 -8.34 30.15 -19.58
CA VAL A 32 -7.30 30.41 -20.55
C VAL A 32 -6.41 31.42 -19.85
N CYS A 33 -5.37 30.93 -19.17
CA CYS A 33 -4.27 31.77 -18.72
C CYS A 33 -3.64 32.30 -20.01
N SER A 34 -4.08 33.47 -20.46
CA SER A 34 -3.63 34.13 -21.69
C SER A 34 -2.16 34.54 -21.66
N ASN A 35 -1.47 34.30 -20.53
CA ASN A 35 -0.04 34.47 -20.38
C ASN A 35 0.56 33.18 -19.82
N VAL A 36 0.79 32.18 -20.68
CA VAL A 36 1.80 31.15 -20.39
C VAL A 36 3.15 31.82 -20.64
N PRO A 37 3.99 32.03 -19.61
CA PRO A 37 5.33 32.55 -19.82
C PRO A 37 6.06 31.65 -20.82
N GLU A 38 6.79 32.26 -21.76
CA GLU A 38 7.65 31.54 -22.71
C GLU A 38 8.43 30.45 -21.98
N SER A 39 8.21 29.20 -22.40
CA SER A 39 8.65 28.02 -21.68
C SER A 39 10.17 28.07 -21.51
N GLN A 40 10.62 28.25 -20.28
CA GLN A 40 12.00 27.94 -19.92
C GLN A 40 12.32 26.52 -20.41
N PRO A 41 13.54 26.24 -20.90
CA PRO A 41 13.90 24.90 -21.34
C PRO A 41 13.63 23.92 -20.19
N VAL A 42 12.63 23.05 -20.41
CA VAL A 42 12.24 22.01 -19.46
C VAL A 42 13.44 21.12 -19.31
N ARG A 43 14.12 21.21 -18.16
CA ARG A 43 15.21 20.27 -17.82
C ARG A 43 14.64 18.86 -17.95
N PRO A 44 15.39 17.89 -18.51
CA PRO A 44 14.92 16.51 -18.57
C PRO A 44 14.52 16.08 -17.17
N THR A 45 13.22 15.95 -16.96
CA THR A 45 12.67 15.47 -15.71
C THR A 45 13.00 13.99 -15.67
N GLY A 46 13.65 13.50 -14.61
CA GLY A 46 13.98 12.07 -14.44
C GLY A 46 12.75 11.18 -14.22
N PHE A 47 11.58 11.64 -14.63
CA PHE A 47 10.30 10.96 -14.52
C PHE A 47 9.98 10.28 -15.86
N PRO A 48 9.30 9.11 -15.83
CA PRO A 48 8.86 8.44 -17.05
C PRO A 48 7.81 9.28 -17.80
N GLU A 49 7.65 8.98 -19.09
CA GLU A 49 6.61 9.59 -19.91
C GLU A 49 5.21 9.18 -19.45
N ILE A 50 4.24 10.06 -19.67
CA ILE A 50 2.83 9.73 -19.43
C ILE A 50 2.37 8.82 -20.57
N GLU A 51 2.06 7.57 -20.22
CA GLU A 51 1.61 6.57 -21.18
C GLU A 51 0.10 6.64 -21.45
N ASN A 52 -0.29 6.36 -22.69
CA ASN A 52 -1.70 6.20 -23.06
C ASN A 52 -2.23 4.82 -22.63
N ALA A 53 -3.46 4.78 -22.11
CA ALA A 53 -4.06 3.54 -21.60
C ALA A 53 -4.19 2.43 -22.67
N GLU A 54 -4.49 2.75 -23.92
CA GLU A 54 -4.57 1.75 -25.01
C GLU A 54 -3.18 1.19 -25.34
N THR A 55 -2.14 2.03 -25.27
CA THR A 55 -0.75 1.58 -25.43
C THR A 55 -0.36 0.61 -24.32
N LEU A 56 -0.67 0.95 -23.06
CA LEU A 56 -0.42 0.07 -21.93
C LEU A 56 -1.17 -1.27 -22.05
N LEU A 57 -2.45 -1.24 -22.46
CA LEU A 57 -3.26 -2.45 -22.64
C LEU A 57 -2.77 -3.33 -23.80
N ALA A 58 -2.12 -2.74 -24.81
CA ALA A 58 -1.55 -3.46 -25.93
C ALA A 58 -0.18 -4.09 -25.62
N ASP A 59 0.50 -3.65 -24.55
CA ASP A 59 1.80 -4.16 -24.16
C ASP A 59 1.68 -5.52 -23.45
N LYS A 60 1.96 -6.58 -24.20
CA LYS A 60 1.93 -7.97 -23.72
C LYS A 60 3.20 -8.40 -22.99
N LEU A 61 4.19 -7.53 -22.87
CA LEU A 61 5.46 -7.84 -22.18
C LEU A 61 5.41 -7.46 -20.69
N VAL A 62 4.37 -6.75 -20.26
CA VAL A 62 4.17 -6.34 -18.87
C VAL A 62 3.59 -7.49 -18.07
N GLU A 63 4.45 -8.22 -17.37
CA GLU A 63 4.07 -9.25 -16.41
C GLU A 63 4.08 -8.70 -14.97
N PRO A 64 3.17 -9.13 -14.10
CA PRO A 64 3.19 -8.73 -12.70
C PRO A 64 4.44 -9.28 -12.01
N PRO A 65 5.06 -8.54 -11.06
CA PRO A 65 6.14 -9.07 -10.24
C PRO A 65 5.69 -10.27 -9.40
N ASP A 66 6.62 -11.04 -8.85
CA ASP A 66 6.28 -12.18 -7.99
C ASP A 66 5.47 -11.77 -6.75
N GLU A 67 4.51 -12.61 -6.33
CA GLU A 67 3.75 -12.40 -5.10
C GLU A 67 4.60 -12.70 -3.84
N LEU A 68 4.58 -11.79 -2.88
CA LEU A 68 5.08 -12.00 -1.52
C LEU A 68 3.97 -12.46 -0.58
N ILE A 69 2.78 -11.88 -0.74
CA ILE A 69 1.53 -12.25 -0.07
C ILE A 69 0.49 -12.47 -1.15
N ALA A 70 0.00 -13.70 -1.28
CA ALA A 70 -0.90 -14.09 -2.36
C ALA A 70 -2.14 -13.18 -2.43
N GLY A 71 -2.36 -12.58 -3.60
CA GLY A 71 -3.45 -11.67 -3.91
C GLY A 71 -3.40 -10.30 -3.22
N ILE A 72 -2.32 -9.97 -2.50
CA ILE A 72 -2.23 -8.73 -1.70
C ILE A 72 -1.00 -7.90 -2.03
N LEU A 73 0.19 -8.51 -2.03
CA LEU A 73 1.45 -7.77 -2.12
C LEU A 73 2.45 -8.51 -3.00
N HIS A 74 2.87 -7.85 -4.07
CA HIS A 74 3.97 -8.29 -4.93
C HIS A 74 5.31 -7.74 -4.44
N GLN A 75 6.41 -8.44 -4.77
CA GLN A 75 7.76 -7.97 -4.48
C GLN A 75 8.02 -6.62 -5.14
N GLY A 76 8.75 -5.74 -4.45
CA GLY A 76 9.00 -4.37 -4.90
C GLY A 76 7.81 -3.40 -4.79
N SER A 77 6.61 -3.90 -4.50
CA SER A 77 5.42 -3.07 -4.28
C SER A 77 5.33 -2.54 -2.84
N LYS A 78 4.43 -1.59 -2.61
CA LYS A 78 4.19 -0.96 -1.31
C LYS A 78 2.78 -1.27 -0.83
N MET A 79 2.64 -1.56 0.47
CA MET A 79 1.34 -1.75 1.12
C MET A 79 1.23 -0.81 2.32
N VAL A 80 0.06 -0.17 2.48
CA VAL A 80 -0.27 0.63 3.65
C VAL A 80 -1.42 -0.03 4.40
N LEU A 81 -1.16 -0.43 5.64
CA LEU A 81 -2.21 -0.88 6.55
C LEU A 81 -2.69 0.32 7.38
N ALA A 82 -3.92 0.78 7.14
CA ALA A 82 -4.54 1.90 7.86
C ALA A 82 -5.64 1.39 8.80
N SER A 83 -5.61 1.86 10.04
CA SER A 83 -6.67 1.63 11.03
C SER A 83 -6.63 2.70 12.11
N SER A 84 -7.70 2.80 12.90
CA SER A 84 -7.75 3.71 14.04
C SER A 84 -6.69 3.34 15.08
N SER A 85 -6.29 4.33 15.89
CA SER A 85 -5.34 4.11 16.98
C SER A 85 -5.84 2.98 17.89
N LYS A 86 -4.91 2.08 18.27
CA LYS A 86 -5.16 0.90 19.12
C LYS A 86 -6.07 -0.18 18.52
N ALA A 87 -6.41 -0.13 17.24
CA ALA A 87 -7.17 -1.18 16.55
C ALA A 87 -6.37 -2.48 16.26
N GLY A 88 -5.15 -2.60 16.79
CA GLY A 88 -4.33 -3.81 16.63
C GLY A 88 -3.42 -3.85 15.39
N LYS A 89 -3.20 -2.71 14.71
CA LYS A 89 -2.29 -2.61 13.54
C LYS A 89 -0.93 -3.26 13.80
N THR A 90 -0.29 -2.95 14.91
CA THR A 90 1.03 -3.52 15.22
C THR A 90 0.98 -5.03 15.37
N TRP A 91 -0.06 -5.60 15.99
CA TRP A 91 -0.18 -7.06 16.08
C TRP A 91 -0.34 -7.68 14.69
N MET A 92 -1.11 -7.05 13.82
CA MET A 92 -1.31 -7.51 12.45
C MET A 92 -0.02 -7.42 11.61
N LEU A 93 0.76 -6.35 11.77
CA LEU A 93 2.06 -6.18 11.12
C LEU A 93 3.12 -7.15 11.68
N MET A 94 3.13 -7.40 12.98
CA MET A 94 4.03 -8.38 13.59
C MET A 94 3.67 -9.81 13.16
N ASP A 95 2.37 -10.15 13.10
CA ASP A 95 1.93 -11.44 12.58
C ASP A 95 2.33 -11.63 11.12
N LEU A 96 2.20 -10.58 10.30
CA LEU A 96 2.71 -10.58 8.92
C LEU A 96 4.22 -10.80 8.88
N ALA A 97 4.98 -10.11 9.73
CA ALA A 97 6.43 -10.24 9.79
C ALA A 97 6.85 -11.67 10.10
N VAL A 98 6.20 -12.29 11.10
CA VAL A 98 6.44 -13.70 11.44
C VAL A 98 6.05 -14.58 10.27
N SER A 99 4.84 -14.43 9.72
CA SER A 99 4.33 -15.20 8.58
C SER A 99 5.31 -15.22 7.41
N VAL A 100 5.76 -14.07 6.93
CA VAL A 100 6.72 -13.97 5.81
C VAL A 100 8.09 -14.53 6.21
N SER A 101 8.57 -14.28 7.43
CA SER A 101 9.86 -14.81 7.88
C SER A 101 9.92 -16.34 7.98
N THR A 102 8.77 -16.98 8.22
CA THR A 102 8.66 -18.43 8.41
C THR A 102 7.98 -19.15 7.25
N GLY A 103 7.43 -18.42 6.26
CA GLY A 103 6.60 -18.99 5.19
C GLY A 103 5.23 -19.51 5.67
N GLN A 104 4.75 -19.03 6.81
CA GLN A 104 3.45 -19.41 7.35
C GLN A 104 2.36 -18.48 6.75
N PRO A 105 1.11 -18.95 6.59
CA PRO A 105 0.03 -18.08 6.15
C PRO A 105 -0.12 -16.84 7.04
N TRP A 106 -0.40 -15.70 6.42
CA TRP A 106 -0.82 -14.49 7.12
C TRP A 106 -2.34 -14.39 7.05
N ILE A 107 -3.01 -14.52 8.20
CA ILE A 107 -4.46 -14.71 8.30
C ILE A 107 -4.90 -15.94 7.50
N LYS A 108 -5.29 -15.76 6.23
CA LYS A 108 -5.69 -16.82 5.30
C LYS A 108 -4.87 -16.84 4.00
N TYR A 109 -3.97 -15.86 3.83
CA TYR A 109 -3.22 -15.66 2.61
C TYR A 109 -1.88 -16.38 2.71
N ALA A 110 -1.54 -17.15 1.67
CA ALA A 110 -0.23 -17.77 1.58
C ALA A 110 0.87 -16.69 1.48
N THR A 111 2.03 -16.97 2.09
CA THR A 111 3.19 -16.08 2.02
C THR A 111 4.38 -16.83 1.45
N VAL A 112 5.26 -16.11 0.75
CA VAL A 112 6.56 -16.62 0.35
C VAL A 112 7.55 -16.36 1.48
N LYS A 113 8.28 -17.42 1.89
CA LYS A 113 9.29 -17.30 2.94
C LYS A 113 10.40 -16.35 2.49
N GLY A 114 10.72 -15.35 3.29
CA GLY A 114 11.84 -14.44 3.02
C GLY A 114 12.28 -13.65 4.24
N ARG A 115 13.40 -12.95 4.13
CA ARG A 115 13.98 -12.20 5.25
C ARG A 115 13.21 -10.90 5.47
N VAL A 116 12.84 -10.62 6.72
CA VAL A 116 11.99 -9.48 7.09
C VAL A 116 12.74 -8.53 8.03
N LEU A 117 12.62 -7.22 7.81
CA LEU A 117 13.04 -6.19 8.74
C LEU A 117 11.81 -5.48 9.32
N PHE A 118 11.63 -5.54 10.64
CA PHE A 118 10.61 -4.76 11.35
C PHE A 118 11.24 -3.54 12.00
N ILE A 119 10.92 -2.35 11.51
CA ILE A 119 11.37 -1.07 12.06
C ILE A 119 10.28 -0.53 12.98
N ASN A 120 10.60 -0.49 14.27
CA ASN A 120 9.67 -0.16 15.34
C ASN A 120 9.97 1.22 15.92
N PHE A 121 9.02 2.15 15.81
CA PHE A 121 9.14 3.52 16.35
C PHE A 121 8.36 3.74 17.65
N GLU A 122 7.47 2.83 18.05
CA GLU A 122 6.48 3.11 19.10
C GLU A 122 6.61 2.22 20.34
N ILE A 123 6.95 0.95 20.16
CA ILE A 123 6.85 -0.06 21.23
C ILE A 123 8.17 -0.17 21.97
N GLN A 124 8.12 -0.29 23.29
CA GLN A 124 9.33 -0.52 24.09
C GLN A 124 9.86 -1.94 23.86
N ARG A 125 11.19 -2.08 23.88
CA ARG A 125 11.88 -3.36 23.63
C ARG A 125 11.34 -4.55 24.45
N PRO A 126 11.00 -4.42 25.76
CA PRO A 126 10.41 -5.53 26.51
C PRO A 126 9.05 -5.99 25.98
N PHE A 127 8.18 -5.04 25.60
CA PHE A 127 6.87 -5.37 25.02
C PHE A 127 7.01 -5.97 23.62
N MET A 128 7.94 -5.47 22.80
CA MET A 128 8.27 -6.06 21.50
C MET A 128 8.69 -7.53 21.66
N ARG A 129 9.61 -7.82 22.59
CA ARG A 129 10.05 -9.18 22.90
C ARG A 129 8.87 -10.08 23.31
N SER A 130 8.03 -9.61 24.23
CA SER A 130 6.86 -10.38 24.70
C SER A 130 5.91 -10.71 23.54
N ARG A 131 5.58 -9.72 22.70
CA ARG A 131 4.66 -9.92 21.57
C ARG A 131 5.19 -10.89 20.52
N LEU A 132 6.49 -10.80 20.20
CA LEU A 132 7.12 -11.75 19.28
C LEU A 132 7.13 -13.17 19.85
N ASN A 133 7.35 -13.32 21.16
CA ASN A 133 7.26 -14.63 21.80
C ASN A 133 5.83 -15.19 21.77
N ASP A 134 4.83 -14.34 22.02
CA ASP A 134 3.41 -14.73 21.93
C ASP A 134 3.06 -15.19 20.50
N LEU A 135 3.54 -14.49 19.47
CA LEU A 135 3.33 -14.88 18.07
C LEU A 135 4.08 -16.17 17.73
N ARG A 136 5.33 -16.33 18.19
CA ARG A 136 6.11 -17.55 18.02
C ARG A 136 5.35 -18.77 18.52
N ILE A 137 4.78 -18.67 19.73
CA ILE A 137 3.99 -19.74 20.35
C ILE A 137 2.69 -19.96 19.58
N LYS A 138 1.92 -18.89 19.29
CA LYS A 138 0.62 -18.99 18.60
C LYS A 138 0.72 -19.57 17.19
N LYS A 139 1.77 -19.24 16.46
CA LYS A 139 2.01 -19.77 15.10
C LYS A 139 2.76 -21.10 15.10
N VAL A 140 3.15 -21.62 16.26
CA VAL A 140 3.88 -22.89 16.41
C VAL A 140 5.14 -22.91 15.54
N VAL A 141 5.97 -21.86 15.69
CA VAL A 141 7.22 -21.73 14.94
C VAL A 141 8.43 -21.85 15.86
N ASP A 142 9.41 -22.65 15.46
CA ASP A 142 10.58 -22.94 16.31
C ASP A 142 11.59 -21.81 16.30
N SER A 143 11.81 -21.17 15.15
CA SER A 143 12.81 -20.13 14.95
C SER A 143 12.22 -18.92 14.22
N LEU A 144 12.71 -17.73 14.59
CA LEU A 144 12.44 -16.44 13.93
C LEU A 144 13.72 -15.84 13.32
N GLU A 145 14.72 -16.65 12.96
CA GLU A 145 16.00 -16.19 12.38
C GLU A 145 15.85 -15.32 11.13
N GLY A 146 14.75 -15.48 10.40
CA GLY A 146 14.42 -14.67 9.23
C GLY A 146 13.85 -13.28 9.55
N LEU A 147 13.62 -12.95 10.83
CA LEU A 147 12.99 -11.69 11.27
C LEU A 147 13.95 -10.85 12.11
N ASP A 148 14.42 -9.74 11.53
CA ASP A 148 15.18 -8.73 12.24
C ASP A 148 14.27 -7.63 12.78
N VAL A 149 14.65 -7.03 13.91
CA VAL A 149 13.92 -5.92 14.52
C VAL A 149 14.87 -4.75 14.80
N TRP A 150 14.55 -3.59 14.25
CA TRP A 150 15.23 -2.35 14.55
C TRP A 150 14.35 -1.44 15.41
N ASN A 151 14.71 -1.29 16.69
CA ASN A 151 13.96 -0.47 17.64
C ASN A 151 14.49 0.97 17.61
N LEU A 152 13.67 1.89 17.12
CA LEU A 152 13.96 3.32 16.97
C LEU A 152 13.09 4.20 17.90
N ARG A 153 12.31 3.61 18.81
CA ARG A 153 11.52 4.37 19.77
C ARG A 153 12.39 5.32 20.59
N GLY A 154 12.07 6.62 20.53
CA GLY A 154 12.80 7.67 21.25
C GLY A 154 14.04 8.19 20.52
N HIS A 155 14.36 7.65 19.34
CA HIS A 155 15.35 8.22 18.45
C HIS A 155 14.69 9.26 17.54
N VAL A 156 15.33 10.43 17.42
CA VAL A 156 14.94 11.48 16.48
C VAL A 156 15.86 11.33 15.27
N LEU A 157 15.28 11.04 14.12
CA LEU A 157 15.95 10.98 12.82
C LEU A 157 15.06 11.73 11.84
N ASP A 158 15.65 12.54 10.96
CA ASP A 158 14.88 13.05 9.85
C ASP A 158 14.53 11.91 8.86
N PHE A 159 13.54 12.14 7.99
CA PHE A 159 13.10 11.09 7.06
C PHE A 159 14.19 10.71 6.05
N ALA A 160 14.98 11.67 5.58
CA ALA A 160 16.01 11.45 4.57
C ALA A 160 17.18 10.64 5.16
N GLU A 161 17.60 10.96 6.38
CA GLU A 161 18.56 10.20 7.18
C GLU A 161 18.05 8.79 7.46
N LEU A 162 16.78 8.64 7.86
CA LEU A 162 16.18 7.32 8.06
C LEU A 162 16.22 6.49 6.77
N VAL A 163 15.79 7.06 5.64
CA VAL A 163 15.84 6.38 4.34
C VAL A 163 17.26 6.01 3.96
N GLY A 164 18.22 6.93 4.14
CA GLY A 164 19.64 6.68 3.89
C GLY A 164 20.19 5.53 4.73
N GLU A 165 19.87 5.51 6.03
CA GLU A 165 20.29 4.44 6.92
C GLU A 165 19.60 3.11 6.65
N VAL A 166 18.32 3.11 6.26
CA VAL A 166 17.63 1.89 5.81
C VAL A 166 18.35 1.33 4.59
N VAL A 167 18.49 2.12 3.51
CA VAL A 167 19.17 1.69 2.28
C VAL A 167 20.57 1.14 2.58
N ARG A 168 21.36 1.89 3.35
CA ARG A 168 22.73 1.50 3.71
C ARG A 168 22.80 0.19 4.48
N ARG A 169 21.88 -0.05 5.43
CA ARG A 169 21.89 -1.25 6.28
C ARG A 169 21.23 -2.46 5.64
N THR A 170 20.40 -2.25 4.62
CA THR A 170 19.65 -3.33 3.95
C THR A 170 20.32 -3.82 2.67
N ALA A 171 21.26 -3.06 2.10
CA ALA A 171 21.86 -3.28 0.77
C ALA A 171 22.38 -4.72 0.53
N ASP A 172 22.92 -5.34 1.57
CA ASP A 172 23.61 -6.62 1.58
C ASP A 172 22.90 -7.68 2.43
N ARG A 173 21.62 -7.42 2.78
CA ARG A 173 20.83 -8.26 3.69
C ARG A 173 19.69 -9.01 3.01
N ASN A 174 19.40 -8.74 1.74
CA ASN A 174 18.37 -9.43 0.94
C ASN A 174 17.01 -9.53 1.65
N TYR A 175 16.51 -8.41 2.18
CA TYR A 175 15.17 -8.37 2.76
C TYR A 175 14.10 -8.46 1.67
N SER A 176 13.17 -9.41 1.81
CA SER A 176 11.96 -9.48 0.97
C SER A 176 10.86 -8.53 1.45
N LEU A 177 10.90 -8.14 2.73
CA LEU A 177 9.93 -7.24 3.34
C LEU A 177 10.58 -6.31 4.37
N ILE A 178 10.28 -5.02 4.27
CA ILE A 178 10.61 -4.02 5.29
C ILE A 178 9.30 -3.41 5.79
N ILE A 179 9.07 -3.49 7.09
CA ILE A 179 7.86 -2.97 7.76
C ILE A 179 8.23 -1.74 8.57
N LEU A 180 7.49 -0.64 8.36
CA LEU A 180 7.60 0.58 9.15
C LEU A 180 6.37 0.71 10.06
N ASP A 181 6.55 0.60 11.38
CA ASP A 181 5.44 0.71 12.34
C ASP A 181 5.70 1.73 13.47
N PRO A 182 4.94 2.85 13.51
CA PRO A 182 4.05 3.37 12.46
C PRO A 182 4.77 4.19 11.38
N ILE A 183 4.23 4.21 10.16
CA ILE A 183 4.77 4.98 9.02
C ILE A 183 4.84 6.49 9.27
N TYR A 184 3.89 7.07 10.02
CA TYR A 184 3.85 8.53 10.22
C TYR A 184 5.06 9.05 10.99
N LYS A 185 5.70 8.23 11.86
CA LYS A 185 6.93 8.63 12.55
C LYS A 185 8.13 8.75 11.61
N ALA A 186 8.10 8.07 10.47
CA ALA A 186 9.08 8.29 9.42
C ALA A 186 8.79 9.60 8.67
N MET A 187 7.53 10.00 8.53
CA MET A 187 7.12 11.16 7.72
C MET A 187 7.23 12.52 8.44
N VAL A 188 7.45 12.53 9.76
CA VAL A 188 7.61 13.75 10.58
C VAL A 188 9.03 14.33 10.36
N GLY A 189 9.20 14.87 9.16
CA GLY A 189 10.27 15.77 8.73
C GLY A 189 9.77 16.83 7.74
N GLY A 190 8.49 16.75 7.36
CA GLY A 190 7.75 17.88 6.79
C GLY A 190 7.24 18.74 7.93
N ASP A 191 7.53 20.03 7.85
CA ASP A 191 7.28 21.05 8.86
C ASP A 191 5.80 21.11 9.29
N GLU A 192 5.39 20.30 10.28
CA GLU A 192 4.05 20.36 10.90
C GLU A 192 3.86 21.60 11.79
N ASN A 193 4.85 22.49 11.88
CA ASN A 193 4.80 23.73 12.65
C ASN A 193 4.78 25.02 11.78
N ALA A 194 4.71 24.92 10.45
CA ALA A 194 4.61 26.09 9.56
C ALA A 194 3.16 26.57 9.30
N ALA A 195 2.21 26.16 10.15
CA ALA A 195 0.85 26.69 10.18
C ALA A 195 0.56 27.25 11.58
N GLY A 196 1.10 28.44 11.85
CA GLY A 196 0.85 29.23 13.06
C GLY A 196 1.34 30.66 12.88
#